data_AF-A0A7Y2BWV4-F1
#
_entry.id   AF-A0A7Y2BWV4-F1
#
_cell.length_a   1.000
_cell.length_b   1.000
_cell.length_c   1.000
_cell.angle_alpha   90.00
_cell.angle_beta   90.00
_cell.angle_gamma   90.00
#
_symmetry.space_group_name_H-M   'P 1'
#
loop_
_entity.id
_entity.type
_entity.pdbx_description
1 polymer ?
#
loop_
_entity_poly.entity_id
_entity_poly.type
_entity_poly.pdbx_seq_one_letter_code
_entity_poly.pdbx_strand_id
1 'polypeptide(L)'
;MSFCLYDTGACFKYDDICMIDGKRFNETMPNYGLGSYATCGYTEQGISVGGYDTYGLLYEGQYLQLPKDLDAGNYWLEIEVDPTHRYVESNTENNIYRKEIYLSKQEL
;
A
#
# COMPACT_ATOMS: atom_id res chain seq x y z
N MET A 1 -2.67 -15.08 2.51
CA MET A 1 -3.29 -13.80 2.89
C MET A 1 -4.17 -13.36 1.74
N SER A 2 -5.48 -13.19 1.97
CA SER A 2 -6.35 -12.52 1.00
C SER A 2 -6.56 -11.10 1.50
N PHE A 3 -5.95 -10.14 0.82
CA PHE A 3 -6.29 -8.72 0.97
C PHE A 3 -7.60 -8.46 0.24
N CYS A 4 -8.40 -7.53 0.74
CA CYS A 4 -9.69 -7.19 0.16
C CYS A 4 -9.69 -5.74 -0.30
N LEU A 5 -9.80 -5.49 -1.60
CA LEU A 5 -9.68 -4.13 -2.12
C LEU A 5 -11.00 -3.38 -1.94
N TYR A 6 -10.99 -2.33 -1.13
CA TYR A 6 -12.10 -1.39 -0.95
C TYR A 6 -11.58 -0.03 -0.48
N ASP A 7 -12.42 0.99 -0.58
CA ASP A 7 -12.10 2.35 -0.18
C ASP A 7 -12.13 2.46 1.36
N THR A 8 -10.96 2.36 2.00
CA THR A 8 -10.82 2.67 3.44
C THR A 8 -10.90 4.16 3.73
N GLY A 9 -10.65 4.99 2.70
CA GLY A 9 -10.82 6.42 2.71
C GLY A 9 -10.63 7.02 1.32
N ALA A 10 -10.70 8.34 1.23
CA ALA A 10 -10.49 9.08 0.00
C ALA A 10 -9.63 10.32 0.25
N CYS A 11 -8.91 10.75 -0.79
CA CYS A 11 -7.96 11.85 -0.72
C CYS A 11 -8.64 13.21 -0.86
N PHE A 12 -8.56 14.00 0.21
CA PHE A 12 -8.97 15.39 0.21
C PHE A 12 -7.77 16.35 0.35
N LYS A 13 -8.02 17.63 0.07
CA LYS A 13 -7.02 18.71 0.13
C LYS A 13 -6.16 18.79 1.40
N TYR A 14 -6.63 18.27 2.53
CA TYR A 14 -5.92 18.35 3.82
C TYR A 14 -5.39 17.01 4.33
N ASP A 15 -5.49 15.94 3.54
CA ASP A 15 -5.07 14.60 3.97
C ASP A 15 -3.59 14.38 3.68
N ASP A 16 -2.79 14.19 4.73
CA ASP A 16 -1.33 14.02 4.59
C ASP A 16 -0.94 12.68 3.98
N ILE A 17 -1.78 11.64 4.11
CA ILE A 17 -1.56 10.34 3.47
C ILE A 17 -1.58 10.43 1.93
N CYS A 18 -2.20 11.49 1.39
CA CYS A 18 -2.30 11.74 -0.05
C CYS A 18 -1.19 12.67 -0.58
N MET A 19 -0.16 12.90 0.22
CA MET A 19 1.09 13.55 -0.19
C MET A 19 2.12 12.50 -0.57
N ILE A 20 2.39 12.38 -1.87
CA ILE A 20 3.37 11.43 -2.40
C ILE A 20 4.40 12.23 -3.21
N ASP A 21 5.67 12.12 -2.85
CA ASP A 21 6.79 12.82 -3.50
C ASP A 21 6.57 14.33 -3.70
N GLY A 22 5.96 14.99 -2.70
CA GLY A 22 5.66 16.42 -2.74
C GLY A 22 4.45 16.81 -3.60
N LYS A 23 3.81 15.85 -4.28
CA LYS A 23 2.56 16.05 -5.01
C LYS A 23 1.37 15.68 -4.12
N ARG A 24 0.38 16.58 -4.06
CA ARG A 24 -0.89 16.32 -3.38
C ARG A 24 -1.91 15.73 -4.35
N PHE A 25 -2.43 14.56 -4.01
CA PHE A 25 -3.60 13.95 -4.65
C PHE A 25 -4.85 14.38 -3.87
N ASN A 26 -5.90 14.84 -4.56
CA ASN A 26 -7.11 15.40 -3.93
C ASN A 26 -8.31 15.42 -4.89
N GLU A 27 -9.42 16.04 -4.48
CA GLU A 27 -10.68 16.10 -5.23
C GLU A 27 -10.61 16.78 -6.61
N THR A 28 -9.50 17.44 -6.96
CA THR A 28 -9.30 18.07 -8.28
C THR A 28 -8.74 17.13 -9.34
N MET A 29 -8.46 15.88 -8.99
CA MET A 29 -7.95 14.89 -9.95
C MET A 29 -8.97 14.55 -11.04
N PRO A 30 -8.52 14.25 -12.27
CA PRO A 30 -9.39 13.72 -13.30
C PRO A 30 -10.11 12.45 -12.81
N ASN A 31 -11.42 12.38 -13.05
CA ASN A 31 -12.28 11.26 -12.66
C ASN A 31 -12.35 10.99 -11.15
N TYR A 32 -12.04 11.96 -10.29
CA TYR A 32 -12.17 11.79 -8.84
C TYR A 32 -13.56 11.25 -8.45
N GLY A 33 -13.59 10.20 -7.62
CA GLY A 33 -14.81 9.51 -7.21
C GLY A 33 -15.39 8.54 -8.26
N LEU A 34 -14.67 8.26 -9.34
CA LEU A 34 -15.06 7.20 -10.28
C LEU A 34 -14.81 5.84 -9.65
N GLY A 35 -15.83 4.99 -9.63
CA GLY A 35 -15.86 3.75 -8.85
C GLY A 35 -16.49 3.99 -7.48
N SER A 36 -16.97 2.92 -6.85
CA SER A 36 -17.41 2.97 -5.45
C SER A 36 -17.30 1.59 -4.83
N TYR A 37 -16.39 1.45 -3.86
CA TYR A 37 -16.12 0.18 -3.21
C TYR A 37 -16.14 0.41 -1.70
N ALA A 38 -17.33 0.63 -1.13
CA ALA A 38 -17.48 0.99 0.29
C ALA A 38 -17.18 -0.16 1.28
N THR A 39 -17.15 -1.40 0.80
CA THR A 39 -16.98 -2.59 1.62
C THR A 39 -16.16 -3.62 0.89
N CYS A 40 -15.57 -4.54 1.63
CA CYS A 40 -15.04 -5.78 1.09
C CYS A 40 -16.15 -6.64 0.44
N GLY A 41 -16.40 -6.43 -0.85
CA GLY A 41 -17.45 -7.11 -1.59
C GLY A 41 -17.04 -8.52 -2.03
N TYR A 42 -18.00 -9.45 -2.00
CA TYR A 42 -17.79 -10.81 -2.53
C TYR A 42 -17.77 -10.84 -4.06
N THR A 43 -18.54 -9.96 -4.70
CA THR A 43 -18.71 -9.92 -6.17
C THR A 43 -17.80 -8.90 -6.83
N GLU A 44 -17.57 -7.77 -6.16
CA GLU A 44 -16.83 -6.64 -6.70
C GLU A 44 -15.95 -6.04 -5.60
N GLN A 45 -14.70 -5.78 -5.95
CA GLN A 45 -13.68 -5.16 -5.12
C GLN A 45 -12.88 -4.20 -5.97
N GLY A 46 -12.33 -3.17 -5.36
CA GLY A 46 -11.56 -2.17 -6.08
C GLY A 46 -11.22 -0.98 -5.21
N ILE A 47 -10.51 -0.04 -5.80
CA ILE A 47 -10.19 1.25 -5.20
C ILE A 47 -10.68 2.31 -6.17
N SER A 48 -11.51 3.21 -5.68
CA SER A 48 -12.06 4.30 -6.48
C SER A 48 -10.96 5.30 -6.86
N VAL A 49 -11.16 6.07 -7.92
CA VAL A 49 -10.20 7.12 -8.28
C VAL A 49 -10.16 8.18 -7.19
N GLY A 50 -9.00 8.31 -6.55
CA GLY A 50 -8.82 9.16 -5.36
C GLY A 50 -9.19 8.47 -4.04
N GLY A 51 -9.64 7.22 -4.07
CA GLY A 51 -9.71 6.34 -2.91
C GLY A 51 -8.34 5.79 -2.53
N TYR A 52 -8.24 5.28 -1.31
CA TYR A 52 -7.09 4.49 -0.84
C TYR A 52 -7.54 3.32 0.05
N ASP A 53 -6.76 2.25 0.03
CA ASP A 53 -6.93 1.07 0.88
C ASP A 53 -5.74 0.97 1.85
N THR A 54 -6.02 0.87 3.15
CA THR A 54 -5.00 0.88 4.21
C THR A 54 -5.09 -0.36 5.08
N TYR A 55 -3.95 -1.03 5.25
CA TYR A 55 -3.81 -2.18 6.14
C TYR A 55 -2.88 -1.82 7.31
N GLY A 56 -3.49 -1.53 8.45
CA GLY A 56 -2.76 -1.32 9.72
C GLY A 56 -2.09 -2.58 10.28
N LEU A 57 -1.21 -2.37 11.26
CA LEU A 57 -0.34 -3.40 11.87
C LEU A 57 -1.09 -4.60 12.50
N LEU A 58 -2.36 -4.42 12.85
CA LEU A 58 -3.17 -5.47 13.49
C LEU A 58 -3.81 -6.42 12.47
N TYR A 59 -3.74 -6.12 11.17
CA TYR A 59 -4.22 -7.04 10.16
C TYR A 59 -3.28 -8.23 10.02
N GLU A 60 -3.86 -9.40 9.85
CA GLU A 60 -3.11 -10.63 9.62
C GLU A 60 -2.21 -10.46 8.39
N GLY A 61 -0.95 -10.87 8.55
CA GLY A 61 0.02 -10.80 7.47
C GLY A 61 0.72 -9.47 7.26
N GLN A 62 0.45 -8.46 8.08
CA GLN A 62 1.21 -7.19 8.07
C GLN A 62 2.55 -7.30 8.82
N TYR A 63 3.29 -8.37 8.56
CA TYR A 63 4.63 -8.60 9.11
C TYR A 63 5.43 -9.52 8.17
N LEU A 64 6.76 -9.43 8.28
CA LEU A 64 7.68 -10.37 7.66
C LEU A 64 8.27 -11.27 8.75
N GLN A 65 8.07 -12.58 8.62
CA GLN A 65 8.79 -13.53 9.45
C GLN A 65 10.25 -13.57 8.97
N LEU A 66 11.13 -13.00 9.76
CA LEU A 66 12.55 -13.04 9.46
C LEU A 66 13.11 -14.46 9.71
N PRO A 67 14.07 -14.94 8.90
CA PRO A 67 14.79 -16.18 9.15
C PRO A 67 15.48 -16.17 10.52
N LYS A 68 15.54 -17.32 11.20
CA LYS A 68 16.13 -17.44 12.54
C LYS A 68 17.63 -17.10 12.60
N ASP A 69 18.33 -17.37 11.51
CA ASP A 69 19.78 -17.18 11.39
C ASP A 69 20.10 -15.94 10.53
N LEU A 70 19.21 -14.96 10.50
CA LEU A 70 19.46 -13.70 9.79
C LEU A 70 20.46 -12.86 10.58
N ASP A 71 21.63 -12.61 10.00
CA ASP A 71 22.68 -11.82 10.62
C ASP A 71 22.28 -10.36 10.88
N ALA A 72 22.88 -9.76 11.89
CA ALA A 72 22.80 -8.32 12.10
C ALA A 72 23.45 -7.56 10.93
N GLY A 73 22.85 -6.47 10.48
CA GLY A 73 23.36 -5.72 9.34
C GLY A 73 22.39 -4.71 8.75
N ASN A 74 22.84 -4.05 7.68
CA ASN A 74 22.01 -3.16 6.87
C ASN A 74 21.27 -3.98 5.81
N TYR A 75 19.96 -3.80 5.75
CA TYR A 75 19.07 -4.45 4.80
C TYR A 75 18.17 -3.43 4.12
N TRP A 76 17.65 -3.80 2.95
CA TRP A 76 16.56 -3.08 2.30
C TRP A 76 15.23 -3.74 2.68
N LEU A 77 14.32 -2.96 3.26
CA LEU A 77 12.91 -3.29 3.32
C LEU A 77 12.27 -2.82 2.01
N GLU A 78 11.71 -3.77 1.26
CA GLU A 78 11.02 -3.51 0.00
C GLU A 78 9.56 -3.93 0.09
N ILE A 79 8.67 -3.10 -0.45
CA ILE A 79 7.26 -3.40 -0.66
C ILE A 79 6.95 -3.12 -2.13
N GLU A 80 6.36 -4.10 -2.81
CA GLU A 80 5.94 -3.96 -4.20
C GLU A 80 4.43 -4.21 -4.30
N VAL A 81 3.73 -3.26 -4.93
CA VAL A 81 2.29 -3.37 -5.24
C VAL A 81 2.12 -3.99 -6.63
N ASP A 82 1.20 -4.96 -6.74
CA ASP A 82 0.99 -5.76 -7.96
C ASP A 82 2.30 -6.26 -8.65
N PRO A 83 3.13 -7.08 -7.96
CA PRO A 83 4.42 -7.57 -8.48
C PRO A 83 4.27 -8.49 -9.70
N THR A 84 3.05 -8.89 -10.03
CA THR A 84 2.74 -9.75 -11.17
C THR A 84 2.15 -9.00 -12.35
N HIS A 85 1.98 -7.68 -12.23
CA HIS A 85 1.37 -6.81 -13.24
C HIS A 85 0.04 -7.37 -13.78
N ARG A 86 -0.83 -7.83 -12.87
CA ARG A 86 -2.16 -8.34 -13.23
C ARG A 86 -3.14 -7.23 -13.56
N TYR A 87 -2.95 -6.05 -12.98
CA TYR A 87 -3.79 -4.88 -13.22
C TYR A 87 -3.13 -3.94 -14.23
N VAL A 88 -3.95 -3.34 -15.08
CA VAL A 88 -3.47 -2.33 -16.03
C VAL A 88 -3.41 -1.00 -15.31
N GLU A 89 -2.19 -0.53 -15.09
CA GLU A 89 -1.91 0.74 -14.43
C GLU A 89 -1.35 1.75 -15.43
N SER A 90 -1.57 3.04 -15.18
CA SER A 90 -1.02 4.11 -16.03
C SER A 90 0.49 4.27 -15.87
N ASN A 91 1.03 3.80 -14.75
CA ASN A 91 2.44 3.74 -14.44
C ASN A 91 2.67 2.58 -13.47
N THR A 92 3.61 1.68 -13.78
CA THR A 92 4.01 0.57 -12.91
C THR A 92 5.36 0.82 -12.23
N GLU A 93 6.09 1.87 -12.62
CA GLU A 93 7.42 2.18 -12.08
C GLU A 93 7.36 2.74 -10.65
N ASN A 94 6.18 3.21 -10.21
CA ASN A 94 5.94 3.74 -8.87
C ASN A 94 5.34 2.70 -7.90
N ASN A 95 5.37 1.42 -8.24
CA ASN A 95 4.81 0.35 -7.40
C ASN A 95 5.77 -0.12 -6.31
N ILE A 96 7.04 0.28 -6.36
CA ILE A 96 8.10 -0.18 -5.44
C ILE A 96 8.42 0.90 -4.41
N TYR A 97 8.31 0.55 -3.14
CA TYR A 97 8.84 1.31 -2.01
C TYR A 97 10.05 0.59 -1.42
N ARG A 98 11.14 1.33 -1.17
CA ARG A 98 12.38 0.81 -0.54
C ARG A 98 12.84 1.69 0.60
N LYS A 99 13.27 1.07 1.70
CA LYS A 99 13.86 1.74 2.85
C LYS A 99 15.03 0.96 3.42
N GLU A 100 16.14 1.63 3.68
CA GLU A 100 17.25 1.03 4.44
C GLU A 100 16.85 0.87 5.91
N ILE A 101 17.13 -0.31 6.46
CA ILE A 101 16.92 -0.65 7.86
C ILE A 101 18.18 -1.31 8.42
N TYR A 102 18.48 -1.07 9.69
CA TYR A 102 19.53 -1.79 10.41
C TYR A 102 18.88 -2.81 11.35
N LEU A 103 19.21 -4.09 11.17
CA LEU A 103 18.82 -5.17 12.06
C LEU A 103 19.96 -5.44 13.05
N SER A 104 19.71 -5.25 14.34
CA SER A 104 20.74 -5.33 15.38
C SER A 104 20.96 -6.75 15.92
N LYS A 105 19.89 -7.49 16.25
CA LYS A 105 19.88 -8.92 16.61
C LYS A 105 18.44 -9.41 16.78
N GLN A 106 18.14 -10.66 16.44
CA GLN A 106 16.92 -11.32 16.92
C GLN A 106 17.16 -11.80 18.36
N GLU A 107 16.28 -11.42 19.29
CA GLU A 107 16.21 -12.07 20.59
C GLU A 107 15.50 -13.42 20.41
N LEU A 108 16.14 -14.49 20.90
CA LEU A 108 15.63 -15.87 20.89
C LEU A 108 14.65 -16.10 22.03
#